data_AF-A0A0F9L8P8-F1
#
_entry.id   AF-A0A0F9L8P8-F1
#
_cell.length_a   1.000
_cell.length_b   1.000
_cell.length_c   1.000
_cell.angle_alpha   90.00
_cell.angle_beta   90.00
_cell.angle_gamma   90.00
#
_symmetry.space_group_name_H-M   'P 1'
#
loop_
_entity.id
_entity.type
_entity.pdbx_description
1 polymer ?
#
loop_
_entity_poly.entity_id
_entity_poly.type
_entity_poly.pdbx_seq_one_letter_code
_entity_poly.pdbx_strand_id
1 'polypeptide(L)'
;GKGMRIVNNLSELPEQMNRAISEATAAFGDGSVFIEKYVGSPRHIEIQVLADTHGNIVHLFERECSIQRRHQKVVEEAPSSILTPEIRSAMGEAAIKVAKACDYIGAGTVEFLLDEDLNFYFLEMNTRLQVEHPVTELITGLDLVEQQIKVARGEKLEFNQEDLTIHGHALEVRVYAEDPLDDFMPSIGKLITYRTPTGAGIRVDDGFEEGMNVPMYYDPMLSKLITYGKNRDEAIQLMIKAIDTYHISGVATTLPFGKFVCEHEAFRSGKFDTHFVKDFYSPEQLTSQYRQEKEIAALVGLQLYLEHRKKINIPKTTHSNWKMNRM
;
A
#
# COMPACT_ATOMS: atom_id res chain seq x y z
N GLY A 1 5.56 -13.64 -2.28
CA GLY A 1 4.10 -13.78 -2.56
C GLY A 1 3.70 -15.11 -3.21
N LYS A 2 4.33 -15.52 -4.31
CA LYS A 2 4.06 -16.81 -5.00
C LYS A 2 5.20 -17.79 -4.76
N GLY A 3 4.92 -19.10 -4.70
CA GLY A 3 5.95 -20.12 -4.53
C GLY A 3 6.49 -20.32 -3.10
N MET A 4 5.85 -19.73 -2.08
CA MET A 4 6.24 -19.88 -0.67
C MET A 4 5.34 -20.89 0.03
N ARG A 5 5.91 -21.72 0.92
CA ARG A 5 5.18 -22.72 1.72
C ARG A 5 5.73 -22.81 3.13
N ILE A 6 4.82 -22.88 4.10
CA ILE A 6 5.16 -23.14 5.51
C ILE A 6 5.15 -24.64 5.73
N VAL A 7 6.18 -25.17 6.38
CA VAL A 7 6.30 -26.56 6.78
C VAL A 7 6.37 -26.59 8.31
N ASN A 8 5.30 -27.03 8.96
CA ASN A 8 5.25 -27.10 10.43
C ASN A 8 5.80 -28.42 10.95
N ASN A 9 5.67 -29.48 10.15
CA ASN A 9 6.12 -30.83 10.49
C ASN A 9 7.00 -31.40 9.37
N LEU A 10 8.03 -32.17 9.74
CA LEU A 10 8.96 -32.78 8.77
C LEU A 10 8.24 -33.68 7.74
N SER A 11 7.12 -34.30 8.12
CA SER A 11 6.30 -35.13 7.24
C SER A 11 5.64 -34.35 6.09
N GLU A 12 5.42 -33.05 6.24
CA GLU A 12 4.80 -32.18 5.23
C GLU A 12 5.83 -31.71 4.18
N LEU A 13 7.13 -31.76 4.50
CA LEU A 13 8.20 -31.21 3.67
C LEU A 13 8.18 -31.69 2.22
N PRO A 14 8.05 -33.01 1.91
CA PRO A 14 8.07 -33.48 0.54
C PRO A 14 6.93 -32.90 -0.31
N GLU A 15 5.71 -32.84 0.26
CA GLU A 15 4.54 -32.32 -0.45
C GLU A 15 4.68 -30.81 -0.68
N GLN A 16 5.01 -30.05 0.37
CA GLN A 16 5.11 -28.60 0.28
C GLN A 16 6.24 -28.16 -0.65
N MET A 17 7.38 -28.85 -0.64
CA MET A 17 8.49 -28.57 -1.53
C MET A 17 8.11 -28.78 -3.01
N ASN A 18 7.44 -29.89 -3.34
CA ASN A 18 6.95 -30.14 -4.70
C ASN A 18 5.96 -29.06 -5.17
N ARG A 19 5.08 -28.60 -4.29
CA ARG A 19 4.13 -27.52 -4.58
C ARG A 19 4.84 -26.19 -4.81
N ALA A 20 5.82 -25.84 -3.98
CA ALA A 20 6.62 -24.62 -4.14
C ALA A 20 7.39 -24.62 -5.47
N ILE A 21 8.08 -25.72 -5.79
CA ILE A 21 8.83 -25.90 -7.06
C ILE A 21 7.91 -25.77 -8.26
N SER A 22 6.74 -26.42 -8.21
CA SER A 22 5.76 -26.40 -9.32
C SER A 22 5.22 -24.98 -9.56
N GLU A 23 4.89 -24.25 -8.49
CA GLU A 23 4.45 -22.85 -8.59
C GLU A 23 5.55 -21.92 -9.09
N ALA A 24 6.78 -22.09 -8.60
CA ALA A 24 7.92 -21.28 -9.02
C ALA A 24 8.21 -21.49 -10.52
N THR A 25 8.23 -22.75 -10.97
CA THR A 25 8.44 -23.10 -12.39
C THR A 25 7.34 -22.51 -13.27
N ALA A 26 6.08 -22.60 -12.85
CA ALA A 26 4.95 -22.08 -13.61
C ALA A 26 4.91 -20.54 -13.68
N ALA A 27 5.30 -19.86 -12.59
CA ALA A 27 5.23 -18.40 -12.50
C ALA A 27 6.47 -17.68 -13.02
N PHE A 28 7.65 -18.29 -12.87
CA PHE A 28 8.95 -17.64 -13.09
C PHE A 28 9.87 -18.41 -14.06
N GLY A 29 9.52 -19.63 -14.45
CA GLY A 29 10.34 -20.47 -15.33
C GLY A 29 11.55 -21.13 -14.65
N ASP A 30 11.76 -20.91 -13.35
CA ASP A 30 12.81 -21.52 -12.52
C ASP A 30 12.18 -22.17 -11.29
N GLY A 31 12.53 -23.43 -11.03
CA GLY A 31 12.02 -24.24 -9.92
C GLY A 31 12.97 -24.31 -8.72
N SER A 32 14.06 -23.54 -8.73
CA SER A 32 14.97 -23.39 -7.61
C SER A 32 14.23 -22.93 -6.35
N VAL A 33 14.41 -23.66 -5.24
CA VAL A 33 13.85 -23.33 -3.92
C VAL A 33 14.91 -23.47 -2.85
N PHE A 34 14.79 -22.69 -1.77
CA PHE A 34 15.60 -22.81 -0.56
C PHE A 34 14.70 -22.93 0.68
N ILE A 35 15.30 -23.24 1.82
CA ILE A 35 14.59 -23.39 3.10
C ILE A 35 15.16 -22.37 4.07
N GLU A 36 14.28 -21.67 4.78
CA GLU A 36 14.62 -20.73 5.84
C GLU A 36 13.82 -21.01 7.11
N LYS A 37 14.27 -20.45 8.23
CA LYS A 37 13.52 -20.52 9.48
C LYS A 37 12.26 -19.65 9.33
N TYR A 38 11.09 -20.25 9.49
CA TYR A 38 9.84 -19.50 9.54
C TYR A 38 9.78 -18.65 10.81
N VAL A 39 9.58 -17.34 10.64
CA VAL A 39 9.28 -16.41 11.74
C VAL A 39 7.76 -16.29 11.79
N GLY A 40 7.17 -16.64 12.95
CA GLY A 40 5.72 -16.78 13.12
C GLY A 40 4.98 -15.48 12.93
N SER A 41 5.20 -14.51 13.82
CA SER A 41 4.48 -13.22 13.90
C SER A 41 5.39 -12.03 13.56
N PRO A 42 6.07 -11.99 12.39
CA PRO A 42 7.06 -10.96 12.16
C PRO A 42 6.39 -9.63 11.83
N ARG A 43 7.03 -8.55 12.25
CA ARG A 43 6.89 -7.28 11.55
C ARG A 43 7.76 -7.28 10.32
N HIS A 44 7.27 -6.64 9.27
CA HIS A 44 8.03 -6.42 8.06
C HIS A 44 8.60 -5.00 8.13
N ILE A 45 9.90 -4.90 8.37
CA ILE A 45 10.62 -3.65 8.50
C ILE A 45 11.67 -3.58 7.42
N GLU A 46 11.76 -2.46 6.72
CA GLU A 46 12.69 -2.32 5.61
C GLU A 46 13.47 -1.03 5.71
N ILE A 47 14.72 -1.04 5.26
CA ILE A 47 15.64 0.09 5.34
C ILE A 47 15.91 0.63 3.95
N GLN A 48 15.59 1.92 3.74
CA GLN A 48 15.97 2.61 2.52
C GLN A 48 17.47 2.82 2.50
N VAL A 49 18.14 2.44 1.41
CA VAL A 49 19.55 2.74 1.16
C VAL A 49 19.70 3.62 -0.09
N LEU A 50 20.71 4.47 -0.08
CA LEU A 50 21.13 5.27 -1.22
C LEU A 50 22.65 5.23 -1.32
N ALA A 51 23.16 4.90 -2.50
CA ALA A 51 24.58 4.74 -2.76
C ALA A 51 24.99 5.49 -4.04
N ASP A 52 26.12 6.19 -4.02
CA ASP A 52 26.68 6.84 -5.20
C ASP A 52 27.88 6.10 -5.81
N THR A 53 28.34 6.59 -6.96
CA THR A 53 29.52 6.04 -7.66
C THR A 53 30.85 6.42 -7.01
N HIS A 54 30.84 7.19 -5.92
CA HIS A 54 32.02 7.70 -5.22
C HIS A 54 32.28 6.96 -3.90
N GLY A 55 31.52 5.88 -3.64
CA GLY A 55 31.65 5.04 -2.45
C GLY A 55 30.86 5.53 -1.23
N ASN A 56 30.03 6.57 -1.37
CA ASN A 56 29.15 6.99 -0.29
C ASN A 56 27.91 6.12 -0.27
N ILE A 57 27.57 5.59 0.89
CA ILE A 57 26.38 4.76 1.12
C ILE A 57 25.77 5.19 2.44
N VAL A 58 24.50 5.57 2.40
CA VAL A 58 23.72 6.01 3.56
C VAL A 58 22.40 5.23 3.64
N HIS A 59 21.86 5.11 4.85
CA HIS A 59 20.49 4.66 5.05
C HIS A 59 19.59 5.86 5.35
N LEU A 60 18.37 5.84 4.80
CA LEU A 60 17.36 6.88 4.97
C LEU A 60 16.25 6.39 5.91
N PHE A 61 16.69 5.79 7.01
CA PHE A 61 15.86 5.16 8.05
C PHE A 61 14.99 4.01 7.53
N GLU A 62 14.07 3.56 8.38
CA GLU A 62 13.18 2.43 8.12
C GLU A 62 11.78 2.84 7.68
N ARG A 63 11.10 1.87 7.05
CA ARG A 63 9.65 1.84 6.89
C ARG A 63 9.09 0.58 7.55
N GLU A 64 7.90 0.71 8.11
CA GLU A 64 7.11 -0.41 8.62
C GLU A 64 6.01 -0.76 7.63
N CYS A 65 6.08 -1.98 7.10
CA CYS A 65 5.21 -2.47 6.03
C CYS A 65 4.43 -3.73 6.48
N SER A 66 4.16 -3.85 7.78
CA SER A 66 3.55 -5.05 8.36
C SER A 66 2.06 -5.19 8.02
N ILE A 67 1.35 -4.11 7.66
CA ILE A 67 -0.06 -4.23 7.24
C ILE A 67 -0.12 -4.79 5.83
N GLN A 68 -0.36 -6.10 5.74
CA GLN A 68 -0.31 -6.86 4.51
C GLN A 68 -1.56 -7.71 4.27
N ARG A 69 -1.92 -7.89 3.00
CA ARG A 69 -2.93 -8.84 2.55
C ARG A 69 -2.29 -9.84 1.60
N ARG A 70 -2.37 -11.14 1.89
CA ARG A 70 -1.78 -12.21 1.04
C ARG A 70 -0.31 -11.90 0.66
N HIS A 71 0.48 -11.39 1.62
CA HIS A 71 1.86 -10.95 1.45
C HIS A 71 2.07 -9.75 0.50
N GLN A 72 1.03 -8.95 0.27
CA GLN A 72 1.11 -7.65 -0.42
C GLN A 72 0.96 -6.55 0.61
N LYS A 73 1.86 -5.56 0.59
CA LYS A 73 1.82 -4.38 1.46
C LYS A 73 0.61 -3.51 1.08
N VAL A 74 -0.12 -3.02 2.09
CA VAL A 74 -1.34 -2.22 1.89
C VAL A 74 -1.25 -0.87 2.58
N VAL A 75 -0.66 -0.84 3.76
CA VAL A 75 -0.41 0.38 4.54
C VAL A 75 1.03 0.35 5.03
N GLU A 76 1.74 1.45 4.83
CA GLU A 76 3.15 1.61 5.15
C GLU A 76 3.38 2.88 5.95
N GLU A 77 4.25 2.85 6.96
CA GLU A 77 4.58 4.04 7.74
C GLU A 77 6.07 4.25 7.91
N ALA A 78 6.47 5.51 8.09
CA ALA A 78 7.83 5.89 8.42
C ALA A 78 7.83 7.01 9.47
N PRO A 79 8.66 6.92 10.53
CA PRO A 79 9.40 5.73 10.96
C PRO A 79 8.49 4.60 11.47
N SER A 80 9.07 3.45 11.78
CA SER A 80 8.36 2.36 12.46
C SER A 80 7.96 2.75 13.89
N SER A 81 6.79 2.32 14.30
CA SER A 81 6.25 2.55 15.64
C SER A 81 6.95 1.74 16.74
N ILE A 82 7.62 0.65 16.39
CA ILE A 82 8.22 -0.27 17.36
C ILE A 82 9.73 -0.12 17.52
N LEU A 83 10.43 0.45 16.53
CA LEU A 83 11.89 0.52 16.57
C LEU A 83 12.40 1.56 17.57
N THR A 84 13.23 1.13 18.52
CA THR A 84 14.04 2.02 19.35
C THR A 84 15.20 2.63 18.53
N PRO A 85 15.82 3.73 18.98
CA PRO A 85 17.01 4.29 18.33
C PRO A 85 18.14 3.26 18.13
N GLU A 86 18.32 2.36 19.09
CA GLU A 86 19.37 1.34 19.07
C GLU A 86 19.11 0.30 17.97
N ILE A 87 17.89 -0.25 17.91
CA ILE A 87 17.53 -1.24 16.88
C ILE A 87 17.57 -0.60 15.50
N ARG A 88 17.06 0.64 15.36
CA ARG A 88 17.09 1.39 14.11
C ARG A 88 18.51 1.61 13.60
N SER A 89 19.44 1.98 14.49
CA SER A 89 20.87 2.10 14.13
C SER A 89 21.45 0.76 13.68
N ALA A 90 21.17 -0.33 14.42
CA ALA A 90 21.67 -1.66 14.09
C ALA A 90 21.16 -2.17 12.73
N MET A 91 19.87 -1.97 12.44
CA MET A 91 19.27 -2.32 11.15
C MET A 91 19.79 -1.44 10.01
N GLY A 92 19.96 -0.14 10.25
CA GLY A 92 20.58 0.81 9.31
C GLY A 92 21.98 0.39 8.91
N GLU A 93 22.83 0.07 9.89
CA GLU A 93 24.18 -0.45 9.64
C GLU A 93 24.18 -1.79 8.91
N ALA A 94 23.26 -2.70 9.24
CA ALA A 94 23.12 -3.97 8.55
C ALA A 94 22.76 -3.76 7.07
N ALA A 95 21.83 -2.85 6.77
CA ALA A 95 21.45 -2.51 5.40
C ALA A 95 22.61 -1.90 4.60
N ILE A 96 23.40 -1.00 5.22
CA ILE A 96 24.61 -0.46 4.59
C ILE A 96 25.62 -1.57 4.31
N LYS A 97 25.80 -2.55 5.22
CA LYS A 97 26.70 -3.69 5.00
C LYS A 97 26.24 -4.55 3.82
N VAL A 98 24.94 -4.80 3.68
CA VAL A 98 24.37 -5.51 2.52
C VAL A 98 24.66 -4.74 1.22
N ALA A 99 24.36 -3.44 1.18
CA ALA A 99 24.64 -2.60 0.01
C ALA A 99 26.13 -2.58 -0.38
N LYS A 100 27.03 -2.49 0.63
CA LYS A 100 28.49 -2.57 0.42
C LYS A 100 28.92 -3.92 -0.15
N ALA A 101 28.37 -5.03 0.34
CA ALA A 101 28.75 -6.37 -0.10
C ALA A 101 28.35 -6.64 -1.57
N CYS A 102 27.40 -5.88 -2.11
CA CYS A 102 26.93 -6.01 -3.47
C CYS A 102 27.45 -4.91 -4.41
N ASP A 103 28.41 -4.08 -3.98
CA ASP A 103 28.88 -2.89 -4.72
C ASP A 103 27.71 -2.03 -5.24
N TYR A 104 26.68 -1.84 -4.40
CA TYR A 104 25.41 -1.27 -4.80
C TYR A 104 25.51 0.22 -5.18
N ILE A 105 24.76 0.63 -6.21
CA ILE A 105 24.66 2.02 -6.69
C ILE A 105 23.18 2.35 -6.92
N GLY A 106 22.77 3.56 -6.52
CA GLY A 106 21.40 4.06 -6.65
C GLY A 106 20.57 3.87 -5.38
N ALA A 107 19.26 3.98 -5.52
CA ALA A 107 18.32 3.73 -4.43
C ALA A 107 17.94 2.25 -4.39
N GLY A 108 17.92 1.67 -3.20
CA GLY A 108 17.51 0.29 -2.96
C GLY A 108 16.88 0.14 -1.59
N THR A 109 16.34 -1.04 -1.29
CA THR A 109 15.77 -1.29 0.03
C THR A 109 16.14 -2.67 0.52
N VAL A 110 16.57 -2.76 1.77
CA VAL A 110 16.90 -4.01 2.43
C VAL A 110 15.76 -4.35 3.38
N GLU A 111 15.08 -5.46 3.12
CA GLU A 111 13.92 -5.92 3.90
C GLU A 111 14.35 -6.88 5.01
N PHE A 112 13.70 -6.75 6.16
CA PHE A 112 13.92 -7.56 7.34
C PHE A 112 12.60 -8.05 7.94
N LEU A 113 12.64 -9.23 8.55
CA LEU A 113 11.62 -9.68 9.49
C LEU A 113 12.08 -9.39 10.91
N LEU A 114 11.25 -8.74 11.71
CA LEU A 114 11.48 -8.46 13.13
C LEU A 114 10.54 -9.33 13.97
N ASP A 115 11.08 -10.16 14.85
CA ASP A 115 10.29 -11.04 15.72
C ASP A 115 9.80 -10.34 17.01
N GLU A 116 9.05 -11.08 17.83
CA GLU A 116 8.46 -10.60 19.09
C GLU A 116 9.51 -10.21 20.15
N ASP A 117 10.71 -10.79 20.06
CA ASP A 117 11.86 -10.52 20.93
C ASP A 117 12.76 -9.39 20.38
N LEU A 118 12.32 -8.73 19.30
CA LEU A 118 13.02 -7.66 18.59
C LEU A 118 14.34 -8.10 17.93
N ASN A 119 14.49 -9.39 17.61
CA ASN A 119 15.54 -9.86 16.72
C ASN A 119 15.13 -9.61 15.27
N PHE A 120 16.05 -9.09 14.46
CA PHE A 120 15.81 -8.87 13.04
C PHE A 120 16.61 -9.84 12.17
N TYR A 121 15.99 -10.26 11.07
CA TYR A 121 16.54 -11.22 10.11
C TYR A 121 16.43 -10.65 8.71
N PHE A 122 17.54 -10.66 7.96
CA PHE A 122 17.53 -10.26 6.55
C PHE A 122 16.57 -11.16 5.77
N LEU A 123 15.74 -10.56 4.91
CA LEU A 123 14.81 -11.26 4.04
C LEU A 123 15.27 -11.16 2.59
N GLU A 124 15.25 -9.94 2.03
CA GLU A 124 15.66 -9.69 0.65
C GLU A 124 16.19 -8.26 0.48
N MET A 125 16.76 -7.99 -0.70
CA MET A 125 17.08 -6.62 -1.12
C MET A 125 16.35 -6.32 -2.44
N ASN A 126 15.50 -5.30 -2.41
CA ASN A 126 14.89 -4.74 -3.60
C ASN A 126 15.86 -3.73 -4.24
N THR A 127 16.43 -4.10 -5.38
CA THR A 127 17.44 -3.31 -6.11
C THR A 127 16.83 -2.22 -7.00
N ARG A 128 15.80 -1.55 -6.49
CA ARG A 128 15.03 -0.50 -7.16
C ARG A 128 14.33 0.37 -6.14
N LEU A 129 13.78 1.50 -6.60
CA LEU A 129 12.83 2.28 -5.81
C LEU A 129 11.55 1.46 -5.55
N GLN A 130 11.00 1.59 -4.35
CA GLN A 130 9.76 0.93 -3.94
C GLN A 130 8.57 1.88 -4.03
N VAL A 131 7.35 1.32 -3.95
CA VAL A 131 6.10 2.09 -4.09
C VAL A 131 5.98 3.11 -2.95
N GLU A 132 6.32 2.63 -1.75
CA GLU A 132 6.28 3.27 -0.43
C GLU A 132 7.45 4.23 -0.15
N HIS A 133 8.27 4.58 -1.15
CA HIS A 133 9.33 5.58 -0.97
C HIS A 133 8.84 6.98 -0.50
N PRO A 134 7.61 7.46 -0.80
CA PRO A 134 7.17 8.80 -0.37
C PRO A 134 7.16 9.00 1.15
N VAL A 135 6.90 7.96 1.94
CA VAL A 135 6.92 8.12 3.41
C VAL A 135 8.34 8.43 3.91
N THR A 136 9.37 7.87 3.27
CA THR A 136 10.77 8.21 3.55
C THR A 136 11.09 9.63 3.09
N GLU A 137 10.64 10.03 1.90
CA GLU A 137 10.84 11.40 1.40
C GLU A 137 10.28 12.44 2.36
N LEU A 138 9.08 12.21 2.90
CA LEU A 138 8.41 13.16 3.78
C LEU A 138 9.09 13.30 5.14
N ILE A 139 9.64 12.23 5.71
CA ILE A 139 10.33 12.31 7.01
C ILE A 139 11.77 12.80 6.91
N THR A 140 12.41 12.69 5.74
CA THR A 140 13.80 13.10 5.52
C THR A 140 13.92 14.44 4.80
N GLY A 141 12.91 14.84 4.03
CA GLY A 141 12.96 16.01 3.15
C GLY A 141 13.75 15.77 1.85
N LEU A 142 14.13 14.53 1.55
CA LEU A 142 14.88 14.17 0.35
C LEU A 142 13.95 13.66 -0.75
N ASP A 143 14.14 14.13 -1.99
CA ASP A 143 13.49 13.58 -3.18
C ASP A 143 14.31 12.40 -3.72
N LEU A 144 13.83 11.18 -3.54
CA LEU A 144 14.57 9.97 -3.87
C LEU A 144 14.66 9.72 -5.37
N VAL A 145 13.66 10.16 -6.14
CA VAL A 145 13.70 10.07 -7.60
C VAL A 145 14.76 11.02 -8.15
N GLU A 146 14.82 12.26 -7.63
CA GLU A 146 15.87 13.22 -7.96
C GLU A 146 17.25 12.68 -7.58
N GLN A 147 17.41 12.12 -6.37
CA GLN A 147 18.67 11.52 -5.93
C GLN A 147 19.11 10.38 -6.85
N GLN A 148 18.20 9.50 -7.28
CA GLN A 148 18.53 8.45 -8.24
C GLN A 148 19.06 9.01 -9.56
N ILE A 149 18.47 10.09 -10.07
CA ILE A 149 18.92 10.75 -11.31
C ILE A 149 20.30 11.39 -11.10
N LYS A 150 20.54 12.07 -9.98
CA LYS A 150 21.85 12.65 -9.63
C LYS A 150 22.94 11.57 -9.57
N VAL A 151 22.67 10.47 -8.87
CA VAL A 151 23.58 9.32 -8.79
C VAL A 151 23.84 8.71 -10.18
N ALA A 152 22.81 8.53 -10.99
CA ALA A 152 22.95 7.99 -12.35
C ALA A 152 23.79 8.90 -13.28
N ARG A 153 23.85 10.21 -12.97
CA ARG A 153 24.74 11.18 -13.64
C ARG A 153 26.17 11.18 -13.10
N GLY A 154 26.49 10.33 -12.12
CA GLY A 154 27.79 10.26 -11.47
C GLY A 154 28.03 11.40 -10.48
N GLU A 155 26.98 12.08 -10.01
CA GLU A 155 27.10 13.09 -8.96
C GLU A 155 27.32 12.42 -7.60
N LYS A 156 28.02 13.13 -6.71
CA LYS A 156 28.26 12.70 -5.34
C LYS A 156 27.05 13.07 -4.47
N LEU A 157 26.71 12.23 -3.49
CA LEU A 157 25.75 12.62 -2.46
C LEU A 157 26.25 13.89 -1.73
N GLU A 158 25.34 14.85 -1.55
CA GLU A 158 25.64 16.15 -0.91
C GLU A 158 25.52 16.10 0.62
N PHE A 159 25.27 14.92 1.18
CA PHE A 159 25.04 14.67 2.60
C PHE A 159 25.65 13.33 3.02
N ASN A 160 25.96 13.21 4.32
CA ASN A 160 26.43 12.00 4.96
C ASN A 160 25.39 11.47 5.95
N GLN A 161 25.68 10.33 6.59
CA GLN A 161 24.74 9.69 7.52
C GLN A 161 24.41 10.60 8.71
N GLU A 162 25.35 11.43 9.17
CA GLU A 162 25.18 12.31 10.32
C GLU A 162 24.32 13.56 10.03
N ASP A 163 24.15 13.90 8.75
CA ASP A 163 23.33 15.03 8.30
C ASP A 163 21.83 14.69 8.25
N LEU A 164 21.49 13.39 8.36
CA LEU A 164 20.13 12.89 8.21
C LEU A 164 19.40 12.86 9.56
N THR A 165 18.19 13.41 9.59
CA THR A 165 17.32 13.39 10.76
C THR A 165 15.90 13.01 10.39
N ILE A 166 15.20 12.32 11.31
CA ILE A 166 13.78 12.02 11.17
C ILE A 166 12.96 13.23 11.61
N HIS A 167 12.07 13.69 10.75
CA HIS A 167 11.10 14.74 11.05
C HIS A 167 9.67 14.22 10.93
N GLY A 168 8.89 14.32 12.00
CA GLY A 168 7.48 13.96 11.97
C GLY A 168 7.25 12.47 11.72
N HIS A 169 6.11 12.16 11.10
CA HIS A 169 5.68 10.81 10.77
C HIS A 169 4.86 10.83 9.49
N ALA A 170 5.07 9.83 8.63
CA ALA A 170 4.34 9.68 7.38
C ALA A 170 3.66 8.31 7.30
N LEU A 171 2.51 8.29 6.64
CA LEU A 171 1.70 7.09 6.41
C LEU A 171 1.25 7.06 4.95
N GLU A 172 1.39 5.93 4.27
CA GLU A 172 0.89 5.67 2.93
C GLU A 172 -0.20 4.59 2.98
N VAL A 173 -1.28 4.82 2.22
CA VAL A 173 -2.32 3.83 1.92
C VAL A 173 -2.34 3.64 0.42
N ARG A 174 -2.19 2.39 -0.03
CA ARG A 174 -2.36 2.04 -1.45
C ARG A 174 -3.84 1.99 -1.79
N VAL A 175 -4.26 2.84 -2.71
CA VAL A 175 -5.64 2.92 -3.18
C VAL A 175 -5.79 2.05 -4.42
N TYR A 176 -6.31 0.84 -4.24
CA TYR A 176 -6.61 -0.09 -5.31
C TYR A 176 -8.09 -0.03 -5.69
N ALA A 177 -8.39 -0.31 -6.95
CA ALA A 177 -9.73 -0.62 -7.42
C ALA A 177 -10.07 -2.09 -7.06
N GLU A 178 -10.28 -2.34 -5.77
CA GLU A 178 -10.69 -3.63 -5.21
C GLU A 178 -11.83 -3.39 -4.21
N ASP A 179 -12.73 -4.36 -4.02
CA ASP A 179 -13.82 -4.27 -3.05
C ASP A 179 -13.51 -4.99 -1.73
N PRO A 180 -13.16 -4.29 -0.64
CA PRO A 180 -12.87 -4.94 0.64
C PRO A 180 -14.03 -5.78 1.17
N LEU A 181 -15.28 -5.44 0.81
CA LEU A 181 -16.47 -6.17 1.25
C LEU A 181 -16.69 -7.49 0.50
N ASP A 182 -16.00 -7.68 -0.63
CA ASP A 182 -16.07 -8.89 -1.47
C ASP A 182 -14.67 -9.48 -1.66
N ASP A 183 -14.00 -9.82 -0.55
CA ASP A 183 -12.66 -10.43 -0.51
C ASP A 183 -11.57 -9.67 -1.33
N PHE A 184 -11.75 -8.35 -1.46
CA PHE A 184 -10.94 -7.46 -2.29
C PHE A 184 -10.82 -7.98 -3.73
N MET A 185 -11.95 -8.40 -4.29
CA MET A 185 -12.05 -8.70 -5.72
C MET A 185 -11.78 -7.44 -6.54
N PRO A 186 -11.02 -7.53 -7.65
CA PRO A 186 -10.78 -6.41 -8.54
C PRO A 186 -12.08 -5.79 -9.05
N SER A 187 -12.20 -4.47 -8.89
CA SER A 187 -13.34 -3.67 -9.33
C SER A 187 -12.98 -2.91 -10.60
N ILE A 188 -13.27 -3.51 -11.75
CA ILE A 188 -13.05 -2.87 -13.06
C ILE A 188 -14.23 -1.97 -13.43
N GLY A 189 -13.96 -0.89 -14.15
CA GLY A 189 -15.02 0.01 -14.59
C GLY A 189 -14.54 1.40 -14.95
N LYS A 190 -15.50 2.28 -15.22
CA LYS A 190 -15.23 3.70 -15.48
C LYS A 190 -15.24 4.45 -14.16
N LEU A 191 -14.21 5.26 -13.92
CA LEU A 191 -14.18 6.24 -12.83
C LEU A 191 -15.20 7.34 -13.15
N ILE A 192 -16.40 7.27 -12.56
CA ILE A 192 -17.45 8.27 -12.76
C ILE A 192 -17.10 9.56 -12.02
N THR A 193 -16.53 9.42 -10.83
CA THR A 193 -15.99 10.53 -10.04
C THR A 193 -14.59 10.14 -9.59
N TYR A 194 -13.65 11.07 -9.73
CA TYR A 194 -12.30 10.92 -9.21
C TYR A 194 -11.80 12.29 -8.74
N ARG A 195 -12.00 12.56 -7.45
CA ARG A 195 -11.63 13.82 -6.81
C ARG A 195 -10.70 13.52 -5.64
N THR A 196 -9.43 13.82 -5.84
CA THR A 196 -8.38 13.58 -4.85
C THR A 196 -8.49 14.55 -3.67
N PRO A 197 -8.11 14.13 -2.46
CA PRO A 197 -8.06 15.01 -1.30
C PRO A 197 -6.91 16.01 -1.45
N THR A 198 -7.11 17.21 -0.92
CA THR A 198 -6.08 18.27 -0.91
C THR A 198 -5.96 18.85 0.49
N GLY A 199 -4.75 19.22 0.90
CA GLY A 199 -4.51 19.88 2.18
C GLY A 199 -3.06 19.85 2.59
N ALA A 200 -2.73 20.61 3.63
CA ALA A 200 -1.39 20.55 4.23
C ALA A 200 -1.13 19.14 4.78
N GLY A 201 0.03 18.57 4.45
CA GLY A 201 0.41 17.22 4.87
C GLY A 201 -0.35 16.10 4.14
N ILE A 202 -1.01 16.37 3.01
CA ILE A 202 -1.62 15.36 2.14
C ILE A 202 -0.90 15.37 0.79
N ARG A 203 -0.43 14.20 0.36
CA ARG A 203 0.17 13.96 -0.95
C ARG A 203 -0.59 12.82 -1.63
N VAL A 204 -0.85 12.97 -2.93
CA VAL A 204 -1.42 11.93 -3.76
C VAL A 204 -0.54 11.77 -4.98
N ASP A 205 -0.06 10.54 -5.19
CA ASP A 205 0.64 10.15 -6.41
C ASP A 205 -0.32 9.23 -7.19
N ASP A 206 -0.87 9.70 -8.30
CA ASP A 206 -1.86 9.00 -9.11
C ASP A 206 -1.50 8.92 -10.60
N GLY A 207 -2.26 8.11 -11.33
CA GLY A 207 -2.12 7.94 -12.79
C GLY A 207 -3.46 7.93 -13.53
N PHE A 208 -4.52 8.39 -12.88
CA PHE A 208 -5.90 8.33 -13.37
C PHE A 208 -6.59 9.69 -13.34
N GLU A 209 -7.55 9.87 -14.23
CA GLU A 209 -8.42 11.03 -14.30
C GLU A 209 -9.90 10.61 -14.27
N GLU A 210 -10.77 11.52 -13.85
CA GLU A 210 -12.21 11.32 -13.90
C GLU A 210 -12.66 11.00 -15.34
N GLY A 211 -13.38 9.89 -15.50
CA GLY A 211 -13.83 9.39 -16.79
C GLY A 211 -12.95 8.32 -17.42
N MET A 212 -11.75 8.04 -16.88
CA MET A 212 -10.91 6.93 -17.34
C MET A 212 -11.51 5.57 -16.97
N ASN A 213 -11.12 4.53 -17.71
CA ASN A 213 -11.47 3.15 -17.39
C ASN A 213 -10.30 2.47 -16.65
N VAL A 214 -10.61 1.76 -15.58
CA VAL A 214 -9.67 0.87 -14.90
C VAL A 214 -9.57 -0.44 -15.70
N PRO A 215 -8.41 -0.73 -16.31
CA PRO A 215 -8.25 -1.91 -17.15
C PRO A 215 -8.06 -3.18 -16.29
N MET A 216 -8.44 -4.33 -16.85
CA MET A 216 -8.23 -5.64 -16.20
C MET A 216 -6.82 -6.22 -16.41
N TYR A 217 -6.00 -5.58 -17.25
CA TYR A 217 -4.73 -6.13 -17.73
C TYR A 217 -3.53 -5.78 -16.83
N TYR A 218 -3.68 -4.80 -15.94
CA TYR A 218 -2.61 -4.29 -15.11
C TYR A 218 -2.98 -4.40 -13.63
N ASP A 219 -2.02 -4.08 -12.78
CA ASP A 219 -2.26 -3.89 -11.37
C ASP A 219 -3.36 -2.81 -11.15
N PRO A 220 -4.39 -3.06 -10.30
CA PRO A 220 -5.53 -2.16 -10.16
C PRO A 220 -5.26 -0.97 -9.24
N MET A 221 -4.01 -0.62 -8.94
CA MET A 221 -3.67 0.56 -8.13
C MET A 221 -4.06 1.85 -8.86
N LEU A 222 -4.93 2.62 -8.22
CA LEU A 222 -5.39 3.93 -8.70
C LEU A 222 -4.44 5.05 -8.29
N SER A 223 -4.01 5.03 -7.02
CA SER A 223 -3.14 6.06 -6.45
C SER A 223 -2.47 5.57 -5.17
N LYS A 224 -1.45 6.30 -4.74
CA LYS A 224 -0.93 6.25 -3.38
C LYS A 224 -1.45 7.47 -2.64
N LEU A 225 -2.10 7.27 -1.50
CA LEU A 225 -2.51 8.36 -0.61
C LEU A 225 -1.53 8.43 0.54
N ILE A 226 -0.83 9.54 0.67
CA ILE A 226 0.21 9.73 1.69
C ILE A 226 -0.16 10.91 2.58
N THR A 227 0.05 10.75 3.88
CA THR A 227 -0.13 11.82 4.86
C THR A 227 1.09 12.01 5.73
N TYR A 228 1.31 13.24 6.18
CA TYR A 228 2.42 13.66 7.01
C TYR A 228 1.94 14.50 8.18
N GLY A 229 2.36 14.14 9.40
CA GLY A 229 2.07 14.87 10.62
C GLY A 229 3.33 15.08 11.47
N LYS A 230 3.24 15.93 12.49
CA LYS A 230 4.35 16.15 13.45
C LYS A 230 4.63 14.92 14.31
N ASN A 231 3.66 14.03 14.41
CA ASN A 231 3.74 12.74 15.07
C ASN A 231 2.79 11.74 14.40
N ARG A 232 2.91 10.49 14.79
CA ARG A 232 2.12 9.37 14.25
C ARG A 232 0.61 9.58 14.38
N ASP A 233 0.13 10.05 15.53
CA ASP A 233 -1.30 10.29 15.75
C ASP A 233 -1.85 11.36 14.79
N GLU A 234 -1.11 12.44 14.56
CA GLU A 234 -1.49 13.49 13.62
C GLU A 234 -1.55 12.95 12.19
N ALA A 235 -0.56 12.16 11.76
CA ALA A 235 -0.56 11.52 10.45
C ALA A 235 -1.77 10.58 10.27
N ILE A 236 -2.07 9.75 11.27
CA ILE A 236 -3.25 8.86 11.27
C ILE A 236 -4.56 9.66 11.16
N GLN A 237 -4.70 10.74 11.94
CA GLN A 237 -5.90 11.58 11.88
C GLN A 237 -6.04 12.31 10.54
N LEU A 238 -4.93 12.73 9.93
CA LEU A 238 -4.93 13.29 8.58
C LEU A 238 -5.32 12.26 7.55
N MET A 239 -4.83 11.02 7.65
CA MET A 239 -5.21 9.93 6.73
C MET A 239 -6.71 9.67 6.75
N ILE A 240 -7.31 9.55 7.95
CA ILE A 240 -8.76 9.36 8.09
C ILE A 240 -9.54 10.48 7.39
N LYS A 241 -9.16 11.75 7.63
CA LYS A 241 -9.80 12.91 6.99
C LYS A 241 -9.58 12.95 5.47
N ALA A 242 -8.38 12.62 5.02
CA ALA A 242 -8.04 12.59 3.60
C ALA A 242 -8.91 11.55 2.88
N ILE A 243 -9.06 10.35 3.47
CA ILE A 243 -9.96 9.30 2.97
C ILE A 243 -11.42 9.80 2.88
N ASP A 244 -11.93 10.48 3.90
CA ASP A 244 -13.32 10.99 3.91
C ASP A 244 -13.60 12.03 2.80
N THR A 245 -12.55 12.72 2.35
CA THR A 245 -12.62 13.71 1.25
C THR A 245 -12.17 13.16 -0.10
N TYR A 246 -11.76 11.90 -0.17
CA TYR A 246 -11.36 11.25 -1.42
C TYR A 246 -12.59 10.65 -2.11
N HIS A 247 -13.16 11.38 -3.04
CA HIS A 247 -14.38 10.94 -3.73
C HIS A 247 -14.05 10.16 -4.99
N ILE A 248 -14.19 8.84 -4.90
CA ILE A 248 -14.10 7.90 -6.03
C ILE A 248 -15.45 7.21 -6.21
N SER A 249 -15.98 7.19 -7.42
CA SER A 249 -17.21 6.45 -7.75
C SER A 249 -17.13 5.75 -9.11
N GLY A 250 -17.95 4.72 -9.30
CA GLY A 250 -17.94 3.87 -10.50
C GLY A 250 -17.15 2.57 -10.33
N VAL A 251 -16.24 2.50 -9.36
CA VAL A 251 -15.53 1.30 -8.91
C VAL A 251 -15.48 1.28 -7.38
N ALA A 252 -15.36 0.10 -6.78
CA ALA A 252 -15.02 -0.06 -5.37
C ALA A 252 -13.53 0.20 -5.13
N THR A 253 -13.16 0.59 -3.91
CA THR A 253 -11.76 0.88 -3.57
C THR A 253 -11.35 0.37 -2.19
N THR A 254 -10.04 0.30 -1.95
CA THR A 254 -9.46 -0.07 -0.64
C THR A 254 -9.50 1.05 0.41
N LEU A 255 -10.01 2.25 0.08
CA LEU A 255 -10.10 3.38 1.01
C LEU A 255 -10.82 3.04 2.34
N PRO A 256 -11.98 2.34 2.35
CA PRO A 256 -12.64 1.95 3.59
C PRO A 256 -11.79 1.03 4.46
N PHE A 257 -10.99 0.14 3.84
CA PHE A 257 -10.06 -0.71 4.57
C PHE A 257 -8.90 0.09 5.16
N GLY A 258 -8.32 1.03 4.41
CA GLY A 258 -7.29 1.93 4.93
C GLY A 258 -7.78 2.75 6.13
N LYS A 259 -9.02 3.24 6.08
CA LYS A 259 -9.66 3.94 7.21
C LYS A 259 -9.85 3.01 8.42
N PHE A 260 -10.34 1.79 8.20
CA PHE A 260 -10.46 0.77 9.24
C PHE A 260 -9.13 0.52 9.95
N VAL A 261 -8.02 0.34 9.20
CA VAL A 261 -6.68 0.17 9.78
C VAL A 261 -6.31 1.36 10.66
N CYS A 262 -6.50 2.59 10.16
CA CYS A 262 -6.18 3.82 10.88
C CYS A 262 -7.00 4.01 12.17
N GLU A 263 -8.24 3.52 12.20
CA GLU A 263 -9.13 3.61 13.36
C GLU A 263 -8.88 2.49 14.39
N HIS A 264 -8.31 1.36 13.98
CA HIS A 264 -8.17 0.18 14.81
C HIS A 264 -7.14 0.34 15.93
N GLU A 265 -7.47 -0.08 17.16
CA GLU A 265 -6.62 0.07 18.35
C GLU A 265 -5.25 -0.59 18.20
N ALA A 266 -5.19 -1.80 17.62
CA ALA A 266 -3.93 -2.51 17.40
C ALA A 266 -2.95 -1.68 16.55
N PHE A 267 -3.42 -1.02 15.49
CA PHE A 267 -2.58 -0.16 14.67
C PHE A 267 -2.20 1.10 15.43
N ARG A 268 -3.15 1.79 16.08
CA ARG A 268 -2.91 3.04 16.83
C ARG A 268 -1.93 2.86 18.00
N SER A 269 -2.05 1.76 18.74
CA SER A 269 -1.16 1.42 19.85
C SER A 269 0.19 0.88 19.40
N GLY A 270 0.36 0.59 18.10
CA GLY A 270 1.58 -0.02 17.58
C GLY A 270 1.71 -1.50 17.98
N LYS A 271 0.62 -2.22 18.27
CA LYS A 271 0.60 -3.65 18.64
C LYS A 271 -0.02 -4.48 17.52
N PHE A 272 0.71 -4.65 16.43
CA PHE A 272 0.27 -5.41 15.26
C PHE A 272 1.47 -6.09 14.59
N ASP A 273 1.19 -7.06 13.72
CA ASP A 273 2.20 -7.72 12.90
C ASP A 273 1.61 -8.04 11.52
N THR A 274 2.32 -8.86 10.75
CA THR A 274 1.91 -9.28 9.39
C THR A 274 0.57 -10.02 9.33
N HIS A 275 0.02 -10.49 10.45
CA HIS A 275 -1.28 -11.12 10.56
C HIS A 275 -2.43 -10.15 10.86
N PHE A 276 -2.20 -8.83 10.93
CA PHE A 276 -3.24 -7.86 11.28
C PHE A 276 -4.57 -8.09 10.54
N VAL A 277 -4.52 -8.32 9.21
CA VAL A 277 -5.73 -8.56 8.40
C VAL A 277 -6.39 -9.88 8.75
N LYS A 278 -5.62 -10.92 9.04
CA LYS A 278 -6.15 -12.23 9.42
C LYS A 278 -6.84 -12.17 10.80
N ASP A 279 -6.27 -11.41 11.73
CA ASP A 279 -6.69 -11.43 13.14
C ASP A 279 -7.79 -10.41 13.44
N PHE A 280 -7.79 -9.27 12.75
CA PHE A 280 -8.67 -8.15 13.09
C PHE A 280 -9.70 -7.80 12.02
N TYR A 281 -9.58 -8.28 10.78
CA TYR A 281 -10.43 -7.84 9.68
C TYR A 281 -11.48 -8.88 9.27
N SER A 282 -12.73 -8.44 9.17
CA SER A 282 -13.79 -9.15 8.45
C SER A 282 -14.71 -8.20 7.66
N PRO A 283 -15.23 -8.61 6.49
CA PRO A 283 -16.20 -7.81 5.72
C PRO A 283 -17.45 -7.42 6.52
N GLU A 284 -17.89 -8.27 7.45
CA GLU A 284 -19.04 -8.03 8.32
C GLU A 284 -18.79 -6.87 9.28
N GLN A 285 -17.57 -6.74 9.80
CA GLN A 285 -17.19 -5.64 10.69
C GLN A 285 -17.26 -4.30 9.97
N LEU A 286 -16.68 -4.19 8.77
CA LEU A 286 -16.83 -2.99 7.93
C LEU A 286 -18.30 -2.70 7.63
N THR A 287 -19.07 -3.72 7.24
CA THR A 287 -20.49 -3.55 6.91
C THR A 287 -21.32 -3.06 8.09
N SER A 288 -20.99 -3.51 9.31
CA SER A 288 -21.65 -3.07 10.53
C SER A 288 -21.44 -1.58 10.81
N GLN A 289 -20.24 -1.07 10.50
CA GLN A 289 -19.88 0.34 10.66
C GLN A 289 -20.70 1.25 9.73
N TYR A 290 -20.98 0.79 8.51
CA TYR A 290 -21.78 1.54 7.52
C TYR A 290 -23.27 1.19 7.52
N ARG A 291 -23.76 0.36 8.46
CA ARG A 291 -25.15 -0.14 8.43
C ARG A 291 -26.18 0.98 8.45
N GLN A 292 -25.99 1.94 9.36
CA GLN A 292 -26.91 3.07 9.53
C GLN A 292 -26.92 3.98 8.30
N GLU A 293 -25.75 4.27 7.73
CA GLU A 293 -25.64 5.08 6.52
C GLU A 293 -26.27 4.39 5.31
N LYS A 294 -26.08 3.06 5.16
CA LYS A 294 -26.72 2.25 4.12
C LYS A 294 -28.25 2.26 4.27
N GLU A 295 -28.77 2.16 5.49
CA GLU A 295 -30.21 2.24 5.76
C GLU A 295 -30.77 3.61 5.37
N ILE A 296 -30.09 4.70 5.75
CA ILE A 296 -30.49 6.07 5.37
C ILE A 296 -30.45 6.23 3.84
N ALA A 297 -29.36 5.79 3.19
CA ALA A 297 -29.22 5.86 1.74
C ALA A 297 -30.31 5.04 1.02
N ALA A 298 -30.67 3.86 1.53
CA ALA A 298 -31.77 3.05 1.00
C ALA A 298 -33.13 3.75 1.14
N LEU A 299 -33.40 4.39 2.29
CA LEU A 299 -34.62 5.17 2.51
C LEU A 299 -34.71 6.38 1.58
N VAL A 300 -33.62 7.13 1.42
CA VAL A 300 -33.53 8.27 0.49
C VAL A 300 -33.70 7.79 -0.96
N GLY A 301 -33.03 6.70 -1.35
CA GLY A 301 -33.17 6.09 -2.66
C GLY A 301 -34.60 5.65 -2.96
N LEU A 302 -35.27 5.03 -1.99
CA LEU A 302 -36.68 4.67 -2.09
C LEU A 302 -37.58 5.90 -2.25
N GLN A 303 -37.35 6.96 -1.48
CA GLN A 303 -38.09 8.21 -1.60
C GLN A 303 -37.92 8.82 -3.01
N LEU A 304 -36.68 8.95 -3.48
CA LEU A 304 -36.37 9.47 -4.82
C LEU A 304 -37.03 8.62 -5.92
N TYR A 305 -36.99 7.29 -5.79
CA TYR A 305 -37.66 6.37 -6.71
C TYR A 305 -39.18 6.59 -6.75
N LEU A 306 -39.81 6.72 -5.58
CA LEU A 306 -41.25 6.96 -5.47
C LEU A 306 -41.65 8.34 -6.02
N GLU A 307 -40.84 9.36 -5.79
CA GLU A 307 -41.03 10.70 -6.40
C GLU A 307 -40.88 10.66 -7.92
N HIS A 308 -39.88 9.94 -8.44
CA HIS A 308 -39.69 9.75 -9.88
C HIS A 308 -40.86 8.99 -10.51
N ARG A 309 -41.39 7.97 -9.82
CA ARG A 309 -42.55 7.19 -10.31
C ARG A 309 -43.83 8.03 -10.41
N LYS A 310 -43.96 9.09 -9.61
CA LYS A 310 -45.07 10.05 -9.69
C LYS A 310 -44.92 11.05 -10.84
N LYS A 311 -43.72 11.24 -11.38
CA LYS A 311 -43.48 12.04 -12.58
C LYS A 311 -43.80 11.19 -13.81
N ILE A 312 -44.89 11.52 -14.50
CA ILE A 312 -45.23 10.90 -15.79
C ILE A 312 -44.16 11.30 -16.80
N ASN A 313 -43.32 10.35 -17.20
CA ASN A 313 -42.46 10.53 -18.37
C ASN A 313 -43.33 10.47 -19.62
N ILE A 314 -43.75 11.63 -20.12
CA ILE A 314 -44.35 11.73 -21.45
C ILE A 314 -43.23 11.38 -22.44
N PRO A 315 -43.35 10.30 -23.24
CA PRO A 315 -42.35 9.99 -24.24
C PRO A 315 -42.18 11.21 -25.14
N LYS A 316 -40.94 11.69 -25.31
CA LYS A 316 -40.65 12.70 -26.33
C LYS A 316 -41.10 12.11 -27.66
N THR A 317 -42.16 12.67 -28.23
CA THR A 317 -42.62 12.32 -29.57
C THR A 317 -41.52 12.70 -30.54
N THR A 318 -40.65 11.76 -30.86
CA THR A 318 -39.93 11.79 -32.13
C THR A 318 -41.00 11.65 -33.21
N HIS A 319 -41.14 12.68 -34.05
CA HIS A 319 -41.96 12.59 -35.24
C HIS A 319 -41.45 11.41 -36.06
N SER A 320 -42.18 10.30 -36.04
CA SER A 320 -41.90 9.17 -36.92
C SER A 320 -42.15 9.63 -38.35
N ASN A 321 -41.10 9.64 -39.17
CA ASN A 321 -41.17 9.90 -40.62
C ASN A 321 -41.93 8.82 -41.40
N TRP A 322 -42.59 7.88 -40.71
CA TRP A 322 -43.42 6.84 -41.33
C TRP A 322 -44.52 7.41 -42.24
N LYS A 323 -45.00 8.63 -42.00
CA LYS A 323 -45.96 9.31 -42.90
C LYS A 323 -45.32 9.98 -44.13
N MET A 324 -44.01 10.26 -44.15
CA MET A 324 -43.36 10.85 -45.32
C MET A 324 -42.93 9.82 -46.38
N ASN A 325 -42.78 8.55 -46.02
CA ASN A 325 -42.37 7.48 -46.94
C ASN A 325 -43.55 6.86 -47.71
N ARG A 326 -44.67 7.57 -47.86
CA ARG A 326 -45.91 7.09 -48.51
C ARG A 326 -46.48 8.03 -49.58
N MET A 327 -45.73 9.05 -50.02
CA MET A 327 -46.07 9.82 -51.21
C MET A 327 -45.12 9.51 -52.36
#